data_AF-A0A5C3N3D6-F1
#
_entry.id   AF-A0A5C3N3D6-F1
#
_cell.length_a   1.000
_cell.length_b   1.000
_cell.length_c   1.000
_cell.angle_alpha   90.00
_cell.angle_beta   90.00
_cell.angle_gamma   90.00
#
_symmetry.space_group_name_H-M   'P 1'
#
loop_
_entity.id
_entity.type
_entity.pdbx_description
1 polymer ?
#
loop_
_entity_poly.entity_id
_entity_poly.type
_entity_poly.pdbx_seq_one_letter_code
_entity_poly.pdbx_strand_id
1 'polypeptide(L)'
;MASVNSLHRPDYTAWASNPAPAAPAEASSPKQNGGAKEPASGKTKKKKVKTNIVYSQPADTGTGVNVNTQLLYAVSHLKSNPGPMRLQDIAIITNTPLDTDRVLLEKFRSHDRIEYNPKNETYSYKHDYTFNNKAALLTEIQKHTRHGGGLSIRSLKESWKEATQAVEELEQEGEVYVTRTQKDGQPRMVFWNEVKSSQEGEGRPVEKEFQDLWRSLTVPEEPDLIRQLASEGLQATAAESLAPRGAATKKKGKKNAPRQRQARITNVHLKGQIDLSRDYVPQGK
;
A
#
# COMPACT_ATOMS: atom_id res chain seq x y z
N MET A 1 54.40 -4.60 2.20
CA MET A 1 53.53 -3.52 1.70
C MET A 1 52.11 -4.04 1.69
N ALA A 2 51.31 -3.68 2.69
CA ALA A 2 49.90 -4.07 2.80
C ALA A 2 49.12 -2.83 3.23
N SER A 3 48.41 -2.21 2.29
CA SER A 3 47.49 -1.10 2.55
C SER A 3 46.14 -1.68 2.99
N VAL A 4 45.77 -1.44 4.24
CA VAL A 4 44.43 -1.77 4.77
C VAL A 4 43.59 -0.52 4.63
N ASN A 5 42.57 -0.57 3.77
CA ASN A 5 41.68 0.53 3.45
C ASN A 5 40.55 0.59 4.49
N SER A 6 40.62 1.51 5.46
CA SER A 6 39.62 1.70 6.52
C SER A 6 38.54 2.71 6.08
N LEU A 7 37.37 2.20 5.68
CA LEU A 7 36.19 3.02 5.42
C LEU A 7 35.58 3.52 6.75
N HIS A 8 35.63 4.84 6.96
CA HIS A 8 34.95 5.53 8.06
C HIS A 8 33.42 5.45 7.90
N ARG A 9 32.71 5.11 8.98
CA ARG A 9 31.25 5.27 9.08
C ARG A 9 30.91 6.71 9.47
N PRO A 10 29.90 7.35 8.88
CA PRO A 10 29.46 8.68 9.32
C PRO A 10 28.63 8.58 10.61
N ASP A 11 28.98 9.41 11.60
CA ASP A 11 28.25 9.58 12.86
C ASP A 11 26.94 10.34 12.64
N TYR A 12 25.82 9.80 13.14
CA TYR A 12 24.46 10.36 13.02
C TYR A 12 23.99 11.08 14.29
N THR A 13 24.88 11.81 14.98
CA THR A 13 24.59 12.41 16.30
C THR A 13 24.19 13.89 16.25
N ALA A 14 23.55 14.35 15.17
CA ALA A 14 23.23 15.77 14.99
C ALA A 14 21.78 16.08 14.56
N TRP A 15 20.79 15.22 14.88
CA TRP A 15 19.37 15.49 14.60
C TRP A 15 18.54 15.90 15.84
N ALA A 16 19.10 15.87 17.05
CA ALA A 16 18.37 16.21 18.27
C ALA A 16 18.87 17.51 18.90
N SER A 17 18.59 18.65 18.28
CA SER A 17 18.66 19.95 18.97
C SER A 17 17.50 20.82 18.53
N ASN A 18 16.41 20.76 19.29
CA ASN A 18 15.28 21.66 19.19
C ASN A 18 15.61 22.93 20.01
N PRO A 19 15.67 24.15 19.44
CA PRO A 19 15.87 25.34 20.26
C PRO A 19 14.58 25.71 20.99
N ALA A 20 14.69 25.93 22.31
CA ALA A 20 13.59 26.31 23.20
C ALA A 20 13.05 27.73 22.89
N PRO A 21 11.74 28.00 23.10
CA PRO A 21 11.15 29.31 22.86
C PRO A 21 11.59 30.34 23.91
N ALA A 22 12.06 31.50 23.44
CA ALA A 22 12.49 32.61 24.27
C ALA A 22 11.32 33.23 25.05
N ALA A 23 11.48 33.38 26.36
CA ALA A 23 10.61 34.15 27.25
C ALA A 23 10.83 35.68 27.04
N PRO A 24 9.81 36.51 27.28
CA PRO A 24 9.88 37.95 27.04
C PRO A 24 10.67 38.68 28.13
N ALA A 25 11.64 39.49 27.70
CA ALA A 25 12.40 40.38 28.57
C ALA A 25 11.58 41.61 28.97
N GLU A 26 11.66 41.94 30.26
CA GLU A 26 11.03 43.06 30.95
C GLU A 26 11.48 44.42 30.39
N ALA A 27 10.52 45.32 30.21
CA ALA A 27 10.73 46.69 29.78
C ALA A 27 11.07 47.60 30.96
N SER A 28 12.23 48.24 30.92
CA SER A 28 12.65 49.32 31.81
C SER A 28 12.09 50.68 31.34
N SER A 29 11.46 51.40 32.27
CA SER A 29 11.03 52.80 32.11
C SER A 29 12.16 53.78 32.42
N PRO A 30 12.12 55.02 31.87
CA PRO A 30 12.17 56.16 32.78
C PRO A 30 11.22 57.34 32.47
N LYS A 31 10.85 57.97 33.59
CA LYS A 31 10.09 59.18 33.96
C LYS A 31 9.89 60.36 32.99
N GLN A 32 8.74 61.00 33.26
CA GLN A 32 8.23 62.36 32.98
C GLN A 32 9.23 63.53 33.12
N ASN A 33 9.06 64.64 32.37
CA ASN A 33 8.23 65.80 32.79
C ASN A 33 8.27 67.01 31.80
N GLY A 34 7.12 67.69 31.64
CA GLY A 34 7.01 69.17 31.56
C GLY A 34 6.97 69.90 30.20
N GLY A 35 5.89 70.70 29.97
CA GLY A 35 5.98 71.97 29.23
C GLY A 35 4.93 72.23 28.14
N ALA A 36 4.02 73.18 28.38
CA ALA A 36 2.87 73.56 27.55
C ALA A 36 3.19 74.48 26.34
N LYS A 37 2.41 74.37 25.25
CA LYS A 37 1.76 75.47 24.49
C LYS A 37 1.03 74.99 23.22
N GLU A 38 -0.25 75.30 23.11
CA GLU A 38 -0.97 75.54 21.84
C GLU A 38 -0.58 76.93 21.27
N PRO A 39 -0.94 77.34 20.01
CA PRO A 39 -2.00 76.81 19.15
C PRO A 39 -1.66 76.66 17.63
N ALA A 40 -2.66 76.14 16.91
CA ALA A 40 -3.07 76.52 15.53
C ALA A 40 -2.70 75.62 14.32
N SER A 41 -3.78 75.29 13.59
CA SER A 41 -3.89 75.17 12.13
C SER A 41 -3.35 73.90 11.41
N GLY A 42 -4.31 73.06 10.98
CA GLY A 42 -4.50 72.89 9.53
C GLY A 42 -4.27 71.49 8.92
N LYS A 43 -5.38 70.96 8.38
CA LYS A 43 -5.49 70.10 7.17
C LYS A 43 -5.36 68.57 7.36
N THR A 44 -6.53 67.94 7.26
CA THR A 44 -6.81 66.52 7.08
C THR A 44 -6.16 65.94 5.82
N LYS A 45 -5.34 64.89 5.97
CA LYS A 45 -4.93 64.00 4.87
C LYS A 45 -5.60 62.63 5.05
N LYS A 46 -6.51 62.27 4.13
CA LYS A 46 -7.15 60.95 4.04
C LYS A 46 -6.09 59.86 3.88
N LYS A 47 -6.03 58.89 4.81
CA LYS A 47 -5.22 57.67 4.72
C LYS A 47 -5.76 56.78 3.59
N LYS A 48 -4.94 56.50 2.58
CA LYS A 48 -5.20 55.39 1.63
C LYS A 48 -5.07 54.07 2.40
N VAL A 49 -6.12 53.25 2.37
CA VAL A 49 -6.12 51.89 2.91
C VAL A 49 -5.13 51.07 2.09
N LYS A 50 -4.00 50.68 2.68
CA LYS A 50 -3.11 49.67 2.11
C LYS A 50 -3.79 48.33 2.34
N THR A 51 -4.29 47.71 1.28
CA THR A 51 -4.68 46.30 1.31
C THR A 51 -3.43 45.49 1.60
N ASN A 52 -3.45 44.76 2.71
CA ASN A 52 -2.40 43.81 3.05
C ASN A 52 -2.56 42.58 2.14
N ILE A 53 -2.00 42.68 0.93
CA ILE A 53 -1.92 41.53 0.02
C ILE A 53 -0.82 40.64 0.58
N VAL A 54 -1.24 39.56 1.23
CA VAL A 54 -0.38 38.54 1.80
C VAL A 54 0.24 37.73 0.65
N TYR A 55 1.46 38.07 0.27
CA TYR A 55 2.27 37.44 -0.80
C TYR A 55 3.03 36.20 -0.28
N SER A 56 2.37 35.28 0.43
CA SER A 56 3.05 34.10 1.00
C SER A 56 2.41 32.76 0.68
N GLN A 57 1.41 32.74 -0.20
CA GLN A 57 0.97 31.49 -0.82
C GLN A 57 1.39 31.52 -2.28
N PRO A 58 2.20 30.57 -2.77
CA PRO A 58 2.19 30.30 -4.20
C PRO A 58 0.76 29.87 -4.52
N ALA A 59 -0.03 30.80 -5.03
CA ALA A 59 -1.24 30.42 -5.74
C ALA A 59 -0.83 29.37 -6.77
N ASP A 60 -1.70 28.40 -6.98
CA ASP A 60 -1.62 27.23 -7.86
C ASP A 60 -1.36 27.61 -9.36
N THR A 61 -0.30 28.40 -9.64
CA THR A 61 -0.12 29.25 -10.83
C THR A 61 0.40 28.47 -12.04
N GLY A 62 0.04 27.19 -12.16
CA GLY A 62 0.43 26.34 -13.29
C GLY A 62 0.07 24.87 -13.12
N THR A 63 -0.26 24.46 -11.90
CA THR A 63 -0.69 23.12 -11.51
C THR A 63 -2.08 22.76 -12.05
N GLY A 64 -2.93 23.74 -12.40
CA GLY A 64 -4.24 23.52 -13.02
C GLY A 64 -4.28 23.42 -14.55
N VAL A 65 -3.17 23.67 -15.28
CA VAL A 65 -3.15 23.62 -16.76
C VAL A 65 -2.83 22.22 -17.29
N ASN A 66 -2.19 21.38 -16.46
CA ASN A 66 -1.84 20.03 -16.85
C ASN A 66 -3.09 19.15 -16.99
N VAL A 67 -3.23 18.50 -18.15
CA VAL A 67 -4.34 17.59 -18.47
C VAL A 67 -4.55 16.52 -17.39
N ASN A 68 -3.47 15.94 -16.86
CA ASN A 68 -3.57 14.91 -15.82
C ASN A 68 -4.06 15.47 -14.47
N THR A 69 -3.70 16.70 -14.13
CA THR A 69 -4.17 17.34 -12.89
C THR A 69 -5.64 17.73 -13.01
N GLN A 70 -6.05 18.27 -14.17
CA GLN A 70 -7.45 18.54 -14.47
C GLN A 70 -8.30 17.27 -14.41
N LEU A 71 -7.78 16.16 -14.96
CA LEU A 71 -8.42 14.86 -14.87
C LEU A 71 -8.59 14.42 -13.40
N LEU A 72 -7.56 14.59 -12.57
CA LEU A 72 -7.62 14.26 -11.14
C LEU A 72 -8.68 15.10 -10.41
N TYR A 73 -8.78 16.41 -10.69
CA TYR A 73 -9.82 17.26 -10.10
C TYR A 73 -11.23 16.80 -10.50
N ALA A 74 -11.43 16.47 -11.78
CA ALA A 74 -12.70 15.93 -12.28
C ALA A 74 -13.08 14.60 -11.59
N VAL A 75 -12.14 13.65 -11.53
CA VAL A 75 -12.35 12.35 -10.89
C VAL A 75 -12.57 12.51 -9.37
N SER A 76 -11.79 13.37 -8.71
CA SER A 76 -11.94 13.63 -7.27
C SER A 76 -13.30 14.24 -6.95
N HIS A 77 -13.81 15.12 -7.81
CA HIS A 77 -15.14 15.70 -7.64
C HIS A 77 -16.24 14.65 -7.76
N LEU A 78 -16.17 13.79 -8.77
CA LEU A 78 -17.10 12.67 -8.94
C LEU A 78 -17.01 11.64 -7.80
N LYS A 79 -15.81 11.44 -7.23
CA LYS A 79 -15.61 10.59 -6.05
C LYS A 79 -16.27 11.17 -4.79
N SER A 80 -16.23 12.49 -4.61
CA SER A 80 -16.85 13.15 -3.45
C SER A 80 -18.38 13.23 -3.54
N ASN A 81 -18.92 13.33 -4.75
CA ASN A 81 -20.35 13.46 -5.02
C ASN A 81 -20.89 12.21 -5.73
N PRO A 82 -21.42 11.22 -4.98
CA PRO A 82 -21.96 10.00 -5.55
C PRO A 82 -23.31 10.28 -6.23
N GLY A 83 -23.25 10.65 -7.51
CA GLY A 83 -24.44 10.85 -8.34
C GLY A 83 -24.08 11.01 -9.82
N PRO A 84 -24.99 10.66 -10.74
CA PRO A 84 -24.78 10.90 -12.16
C PRO A 84 -24.75 12.41 -12.44
N MET A 85 -23.67 12.89 -13.06
CA MET A 85 -23.49 14.31 -13.39
C MET A 85 -23.24 14.50 -14.89
N ARG A 86 -23.70 15.62 -15.45
CA ARG A 86 -23.42 15.96 -16.85
C ARG A 86 -21.98 16.47 -17.01
N LEU A 87 -21.41 16.31 -18.20
CA LEU A 87 -20.05 16.79 -18.50
C LEU A 87 -19.88 18.28 -18.19
N GLN A 88 -20.85 19.10 -18.61
CA GLN A 88 -20.85 20.56 -18.45
C GLN A 88 -20.83 20.96 -16.97
N ASP A 89 -21.61 20.28 -16.13
CA ASP A 89 -21.69 20.58 -14.70
C ASP A 89 -20.35 20.26 -14.01
N ILE A 90 -19.71 19.15 -14.40
CA ILE A 90 -18.39 18.77 -13.89
C ILE A 90 -17.34 19.82 -14.31
N ALA A 91 -17.36 20.24 -15.58
CA ALA A 91 -16.45 21.26 -16.11
C ALA A 91 -16.56 22.59 -15.36
N ILE A 92 -17.79 23.04 -15.08
CA ILE A 92 -18.06 24.29 -14.36
C ILE A 92 -17.59 24.19 -12.91
N ILE A 93 -17.93 23.12 -12.20
CA ILE A 93 -17.61 23.01 -10.77
C ILE A 93 -16.12 22.86 -10.54
N THR A 94 -15.44 22.09 -11.40
CA THR A 94 -14.00 21.84 -11.27
C THR A 94 -13.14 22.91 -11.95
N ASN A 95 -13.75 23.89 -12.63
CA ASN A 95 -13.08 24.88 -13.49
C ASN A 95 -12.12 24.22 -14.49
N THR A 96 -12.48 23.07 -15.04
CA THR A 96 -11.67 22.34 -16.02
C THR A 96 -12.29 22.41 -17.42
N PRO A 97 -11.49 22.58 -18.49
CA PRO A 97 -11.98 22.66 -19.87
C PRO A 97 -12.36 21.28 -20.44
N LEU A 98 -13.13 20.47 -19.71
CA LEU A 98 -13.57 19.12 -20.13
C LEU A 98 -14.43 19.12 -21.39
N ASP A 99 -15.17 20.20 -21.64
CA ASP A 99 -16.05 20.34 -22.81
C ASP A 99 -15.29 20.87 -24.05
N THR A 100 -14.22 21.63 -23.83
CA THR A 100 -13.45 22.26 -24.91
C THR A 100 -12.28 21.39 -25.38
N ASP A 101 -11.57 20.75 -24.45
CA ASP A 101 -10.39 19.95 -24.75
C ASP A 101 -10.75 18.48 -25.03
N ARG A 102 -10.77 18.12 -26.32
CA ARG A 102 -11.08 16.76 -26.77
C ARG A 102 -10.15 15.69 -26.19
N VAL A 103 -8.87 16.02 -26.01
CA VAL A 103 -7.86 15.09 -25.46
C VAL A 103 -8.15 14.77 -23.99
N LEU A 104 -8.58 15.76 -23.22
CA LEU A 104 -8.95 15.58 -21.82
C LEU A 104 -10.21 14.73 -21.71
N LEU A 105 -11.21 15.01 -22.55
CA LEU A 105 -12.46 14.25 -22.61
C LEU A 105 -12.23 12.78 -22.95
N GLU A 106 -11.36 12.49 -23.92
CA GLU A 106 -11.04 11.12 -24.31
C GLU A 106 -10.37 10.36 -23.17
N LYS A 107 -9.40 10.98 -22.48
CA LYS A 107 -8.76 10.42 -21.28
C LYS A 107 -9.73 10.23 -20.11
N PHE A 108 -10.69 11.14 -19.98
CA PHE A 108 -11.72 11.07 -18.95
C PHE A 108 -12.69 9.91 -19.20
N ARG A 109 -13.09 9.69 -20.46
CA ARG A 109 -13.90 8.54 -20.85
C ARG A 109 -13.16 7.21 -20.75
N SER A 110 -11.86 7.19 -21.03
CA SER A 110 -11.04 5.98 -20.94
C SER A 110 -10.62 5.61 -19.51
N HIS A 111 -11.02 6.39 -18.49
CA HIS A 111 -10.58 6.18 -17.12
C HIS A 111 -11.38 5.06 -16.43
N ASP A 112 -10.70 4.07 -15.86
CA ASP A 112 -11.30 2.85 -15.29
C ASP A 112 -12.40 3.08 -14.24
N ARG A 113 -12.32 4.20 -13.52
CA ARG A 113 -13.27 4.57 -12.46
C ARG A 113 -14.42 5.46 -12.91
N ILE A 114 -14.54 5.77 -14.20
CA ILE A 114 -15.62 6.60 -14.74
C ILE A 114 -16.55 5.71 -15.54
N GLU A 115 -17.83 5.75 -15.19
CA GLU A 115 -18.90 5.10 -15.94
C GLU A 115 -19.69 6.14 -16.72
N TYR A 116 -19.77 5.96 -18.04
CA TYR A 116 -20.53 6.84 -18.93
C TYR A 116 -21.86 6.19 -19.31
N ASN A 117 -22.95 6.89 -19.04
CA ASN A 117 -24.30 6.47 -19.42
C ASN A 117 -24.73 7.19 -20.71
N PRO A 118 -24.79 6.50 -21.86
CA PRO A 118 -25.10 7.14 -23.14
C PRO A 118 -26.56 7.61 -23.25
N LYS A 119 -27.47 7.09 -22.43
CA LYS A 119 -28.90 7.45 -22.45
C LYS A 119 -29.19 8.82 -21.86
N ASN A 120 -28.48 9.16 -20.79
CA ASN A 120 -28.69 10.40 -20.04
C ASN A 120 -27.52 11.39 -20.22
N GLU A 121 -26.49 11.00 -20.98
CA GLU A 121 -25.23 11.73 -21.15
C GLU A 121 -24.57 12.12 -19.82
N THR A 122 -24.73 11.26 -18.81
CA THR A 122 -24.20 11.46 -17.47
C THR A 122 -23.00 10.56 -17.19
N TYR A 123 -22.13 11.06 -16.33
CA TYR A 123 -20.94 10.39 -15.82
C TYR A 123 -21.12 10.12 -14.32
N SER A 124 -20.78 8.92 -13.90
CA SER A 124 -20.78 8.49 -12.49
C SER A 124 -19.42 7.91 -12.11
N TYR A 125 -19.04 8.06 -10.84
CA TYR A 125 -17.86 7.41 -10.32
C TYR A 125 -18.16 5.95 -9.97
N LYS A 126 -17.40 5.04 -10.57
CA LYS A 126 -17.42 3.62 -10.28
C LYS A 126 -16.54 3.34 -9.07
N HIS A 127 -17.20 3.04 -7.95
CA HIS A 127 -16.53 2.56 -6.75
C HIS A 127 -16.12 1.10 -6.93
N ASP A 128 -15.08 0.66 -6.23
CA ASP A 128 -14.65 -0.75 -6.24
C ASP A 128 -15.80 -1.68 -5.79
N TYR A 129 -16.66 -1.18 -4.89
CA TYR A 129 -17.84 -1.89 -4.41
C TYR A 129 -19.07 -0.99 -4.42
N THR A 130 -20.24 -1.57 -4.70
CA THR A 130 -21.53 -0.87 -4.76
C THR A 130 -22.55 -1.54 -3.84
N PHE A 131 -22.22 -1.68 -2.55
CA PHE A 131 -23.19 -2.08 -1.53
C PHE A 131 -23.43 -0.93 -0.56
N ASN A 132 -24.64 -0.90 -0.04
CA ASN A 132 -25.14 0.06 0.94
C ASN A 132 -25.82 -0.66 2.13
N ASN A 133 -25.69 -1.98 2.21
CA ASN A 133 -26.36 -2.82 3.19
C ASN A 133 -25.37 -3.81 3.80
N LYS A 134 -25.54 -4.11 5.09
CA LYS A 134 -24.75 -5.11 5.84
C LYS A 134 -24.81 -6.49 5.20
N ALA A 135 -25.99 -6.93 4.76
CA ALA A 135 -26.16 -8.24 4.11
C ALA A 135 -25.39 -8.35 2.78
N ALA A 136 -25.36 -7.26 2.01
CA ALA A 136 -24.61 -7.20 0.76
C ALA A 136 -23.09 -7.17 1.01
N LEU A 137 -22.65 -6.46 2.05
CA LEU A 137 -21.27 -6.47 2.51
C LEU A 137 -20.82 -7.89 2.94
N LEU A 138 -21.63 -8.60 3.72
CA LEU A 138 -21.37 -9.99 4.13
C LEU A 138 -21.20 -10.91 2.92
N THR A 139 -22.11 -10.81 1.95
CA THR A 139 -22.06 -11.61 0.71
C THR A 139 -20.77 -11.34 -0.06
N GLU A 140 -20.32 -10.08 -0.14
CA GLU A 140 -19.10 -9.71 -0.85
C GLU A 140 -17.84 -10.16 -0.11
N ILE A 141 -17.82 -10.04 1.22
CA ILE A 141 -16.75 -10.57 2.06
C ILE A 141 -16.64 -12.09 1.90
N GLN A 142 -17.76 -12.81 1.87
CA GLN A 142 -17.78 -14.26 1.67
C GLN A 142 -17.22 -14.66 0.30
N LYS A 143 -17.64 -13.98 -0.78
CA LYS A 143 -17.12 -14.23 -2.13
C LYS A 143 -15.61 -14.04 -2.20
N HIS A 144 -15.09 -12.92 -1.67
CA HIS A 144 -13.66 -12.63 -1.71
C HIS A 144 -12.84 -13.57 -0.83
N THR A 145 -13.36 -13.90 0.37
CA THR A 145 -12.65 -14.79 1.31
C THR A 145 -12.54 -16.21 0.79
N ARG A 146 -13.53 -16.69 0.01
CA ARG A 146 -13.46 -18.02 -0.65
C ARG A 146 -12.27 -18.18 -1.59
N HIS A 147 -11.78 -17.08 -2.16
CA HIS A 147 -10.59 -17.07 -3.01
C HIS A 147 -9.29 -16.84 -2.21
N GLY A 148 -9.35 -16.90 -0.87
CA GLY A 148 -8.24 -16.61 0.03
C GLY A 148 -7.90 -15.11 0.13
N GLY A 149 -8.77 -14.23 -0.38
CA GLY A 149 -8.57 -12.79 -0.38
C GLY A 149 -9.33 -12.10 0.76
N GLY A 150 -8.66 -11.24 1.52
CA GLY A 150 -9.34 -10.33 2.45
C GLY A 150 -9.81 -9.04 1.77
N LEU A 151 -10.83 -8.40 2.30
CA LEU A 151 -11.26 -7.07 1.86
C LEU A 151 -10.54 -5.97 2.63
N SER A 152 -10.06 -4.94 1.94
CA SER A 152 -9.43 -3.80 2.59
C SER A 152 -10.47 -2.81 3.12
N ILE A 153 -10.32 -2.37 4.37
CA ILE A 153 -11.26 -1.42 4.97
C ILE A 153 -11.17 -0.05 4.32
N ARG A 154 -10.01 0.29 3.73
CA ARG A 154 -9.84 1.52 2.97
C ARG A 154 -10.76 1.55 1.75
N SER A 155 -10.83 0.46 0.98
CA SER A 155 -11.75 0.35 -0.16
C SER A 155 -13.21 0.33 0.30
N LEU A 156 -13.51 -0.35 1.41
CA LEU A 156 -14.85 -0.37 2.01
C LEU A 156 -15.33 1.03 2.42
N LYS A 157 -14.46 1.81 3.09
CA LYS A 157 -14.74 3.19 3.52
C LYS A 157 -14.92 4.15 2.33
N GLU A 158 -14.25 3.86 1.22
CA GLU A 158 -14.41 4.63 -0.03
C GLU A 158 -15.77 4.37 -0.67
N SER A 159 -16.27 3.13 -0.67
CA SER A 159 -17.60 2.79 -1.21
C SER A 159 -18.74 3.20 -0.29
N TRP A 160 -18.58 3.04 1.03
CA TRP A 160 -19.65 3.28 2.00
C TRP A 160 -19.07 3.82 3.32
N LYS A 161 -19.46 5.05 3.69
CA LYS A 161 -18.89 5.75 4.85
C LYS A 161 -19.17 5.04 6.18
N GLU A 162 -20.31 4.38 6.29
CA GLU A 162 -20.74 3.64 7.48
C GLU A 162 -20.21 2.20 7.50
N ALA A 163 -19.43 1.79 6.49
CA ALA A 163 -18.88 0.44 6.41
C ALA A 163 -17.99 0.08 7.61
N THR A 164 -17.27 1.04 8.20
CA THR A 164 -16.43 0.75 9.38
C THR A 164 -17.28 0.34 10.58
N GLN A 165 -18.39 1.05 10.81
CA GLN A 165 -19.32 0.72 11.89
C GLN A 165 -20.02 -0.61 11.61
N ALA A 166 -20.50 -0.82 10.38
CA ALA A 166 -21.12 -2.09 9.99
C ALA A 166 -20.15 -3.28 10.16
N VAL A 167 -18.87 -3.12 9.84
CA VAL A 167 -17.86 -4.17 10.03
C VAL A 167 -17.61 -4.43 11.51
N GLU A 168 -17.57 -3.40 12.36
CA GLU A 168 -17.43 -3.58 13.82
C GLU A 168 -18.63 -4.29 14.44
N GLU A 169 -19.85 -4.01 13.96
CA GLU A 169 -21.05 -4.72 14.39
C GLU A 169 -21.01 -6.19 13.96
N LEU A 170 -20.57 -6.48 12.73
CA LEU A 170 -20.38 -7.86 12.24
C LEU A 170 -19.22 -8.60 12.93
N GLU A 171 -18.21 -7.88 13.40
CA GLU A 171 -17.14 -8.41 14.25
C GLU A 171 -17.67 -8.78 15.64
N GLN A 172 -18.57 -7.97 16.21
CA GLN A 172 -19.24 -8.25 17.49
C GLN A 172 -20.20 -9.44 17.39
N GLU A 173 -20.92 -9.56 16.26
CA GLU A 173 -21.77 -10.72 15.95
C GLU A 173 -20.94 -11.98 15.68
N GLY A 174 -19.63 -11.85 15.45
CA GLY A 174 -18.72 -12.96 15.17
C GLY A 174 -18.86 -13.54 13.76
N GLU A 175 -19.48 -12.82 12.83
CA GLU A 175 -19.62 -13.25 11.43
C GLU A 175 -18.36 -12.93 10.61
N VAL A 176 -17.54 -12.00 11.09
CA VAL A 176 -16.41 -11.43 10.35
C VAL A 176 -15.19 -11.25 11.26
N TYR A 177 -14.01 -11.58 10.74
CA TYR A 177 -12.73 -11.31 11.38
C TYR A 177 -12.07 -10.04 10.83
N VAL A 178 -11.58 -9.20 11.73
CA VAL A 178 -10.91 -7.96 11.37
C VAL A 178 -9.46 -8.01 11.82
N THR A 179 -8.54 -7.87 10.88
CA THR A 179 -7.12 -7.70 11.22
C THR A 179 -6.84 -6.23 11.51
N ARG A 180 -6.40 -5.95 12.74
CA ARG A 180 -6.03 -4.60 13.19
C ARG A 180 -4.51 -4.40 13.13
N THR A 181 -4.09 -3.16 12.89
CA THR A 181 -2.66 -2.80 12.92
C THR A 181 -2.18 -2.77 14.37
N GLN A 182 -1.06 -3.44 14.69
CA GLN A 182 -0.58 -3.55 16.08
C GLN A 182 -0.23 -2.21 16.75
N LYS A 183 0.10 -1.18 15.97
CA LYS A 183 0.51 0.14 16.49
C LYS A 183 -0.68 1.06 16.78
N ASP A 184 -1.61 1.17 15.83
CA ASP A 184 -2.69 2.16 15.88
C ASP A 184 -4.06 1.55 16.18
N GLY A 185 -4.15 0.22 16.29
CA GLY A 185 -5.41 -0.50 16.44
C GLY A 185 -6.37 -0.37 15.26
N GLN A 186 -5.99 0.37 14.20
CA GLN A 186 -6.88 0.62 13.08
C GLN A 186 -7.18 -0.66 12.31
N PRO A 187 -8.45 -0.90 11.98
CA PRO A 187 -8.85 -2.09 11.29
C PRO A 187 -8.41 -1.97 9.81
N ARG A 188 -7.70 -2.99 9.32
CA ARG A 188 -7.01 -2.97 8.01
C ARG A 188 -7.68 -3.87 6.98
N MET A 189 -7.91 -5.12 7.36
CA MET A 189 -8.45 -6.15 6.49
C MET A 189 -9.62 -6.86 7.15
N VAL A 190 -10.57 -7.30 6.34
CA VAL A 190 -11.81 -7.98 6.73
C VAL A 190 -11.84 -9.36 6.07
N PHE A 191 -12.14 -10.38 6.86
CA PHE A 191 -12.24 -11.77 6.43
C PHE A 191 -13.55 -12.38 6.89
N TRP A 192 -14.12 -13.25 6.09
CA TRP A 192 -15.28 -14.03 6.50
C TRP A 192 -14.92 -15.00 7.63
N ASN A 193 -15.77 -15.10 8.66
CA ASN A 193 -15.66 -16.19 9.63
C ASN A 193 -16.49 -17.39 9.18
N GLU A 194 -15.82 -18.48 8.81
CA GLU A 194 -16.47 -19.73 8.40
C GLU A 194 -17.09 -20.48 9.60
N VAL A 195 -16.58 -20.28 10.81
CA VAL A 195 -16.99 -20.96 12.04
C VAL A 195 -17.75 -19.98 12.92
N LYS A 196 -19.07 -19.90 12.69
CA LYS A 196 -19.94 -18.97 13.41
C LYS A 196 -20.06 -19.36 14.88
N SER A 197 -19.77 -18.42 15.77
CA SER A 197 -19.85 -18.58 17.24
C SER A 197 -21.24 -18.98 17.77
N SER A 198 -22.30 -18.80 16.97
CA SER A 198 -23.67 -19.23 17.31
C SER A 198 -23.95 -20.72 17.07
N GLN A 199 -23.12 -21.43 16.30
CA GLN A 199 -23.34 -22.86 16.10
C GLN A 199 -22.81 -23.62 17.32
N GLU A 200 -23.74 -24.15 18.10
CA GLU A 200 -23.56 -24.85 19.37
C GLU A 200 -22.32 -25.78 19.36
N GLY A 201 -21.19 -25.28 19.89
CA GLY A 201 -19.94 -26.03 20.07
C GLY A 201 -18.72 -25.52 19.31
N GLU A 202 -18.90 -24.79 18.20
CA GLU A 202 -17.80 -24.42 17.30
C GLU A 202 -17.60 -22.90 17.31
N GLY A 203 -16.59 -22.41 18.04
CA GLY A 203 -16.21 -20.98 18.04
C GLY A 203 -16.50 -20.21 19.33
N ARG A 204 -16.84 -20.89 20.45
CA ARG A 204 -16.81 -20.22 21.75
C ARG A 204 -15.38 -19.78 22.08
N PRO A 205 -15.17 -18.53 22.55
CA PRO A 205 -13.87 -18.12 23.03
C PRO A 205 -13.50 -19.01 24.22
N VAL A 206 -12.39 -19.73 24.08
CA VAL A 206 -11.79 -20.50 25.16
C VAL A 206 -11.45 -19.55 26.30
N GLU A 207 -11.73 -19.93 27.54
CA GLU A 207 -11.46 -19.11 28.72
C GLU A 207 -9.97 -18.74 28.81
N LYS A 208 -9.68 -17.55 29.34
CA LYS A 208 -8.32 -16.99 29.33
C LYS A 208 -7.30 -17.91 30.02
N GLU A 209 -7.73 -18.60 31.08
CA GLU A 209 -6.88 -19.54 31.82
C GLU A 209 -6.33 -20.67 30.94
N PHE A 210 -7.15 -21.22 30.04
CA PHE A 210 -6.68 -22.25 29.11
C PHE A 210 -5.78 -21.69 28.01
N GLN A 211 -6.02 -20.45 27.55
CA GLN A 211 -5.13 -19.80 26.58
C GLN A 211 -3.76 -19.52 27.17
N ASP A 212 -3.71 -19.08 28.43
CA ASP A 212 -2.48 -18.81 29.16
C ASP A 212 -1.73 -20.11 29.47
N LEU A 213 -2.45 -21.16 29.88
CA LEU A 213 -1.88 -22.50 30.05
C LEU A 213 -1.30 -23.01 28.73
N TRP A 214 -2.03 -22.91 27.62
CA TRP A 214 -1.55 -23.31 26.30
C TRP A 214 -0.30 -22.55 25.86
N ARG A 215 -0.23 -21.24 26.10
CA ARG A 215 0.95 -20.42 25.79
C ARG A 215 2.15 -20.72 26.70
N SER A 216 1.90 -21.16 27.93
CA SER A 216 2.95 -21.51 28.90
C SER A 216 3.61 -22.87 28.59
N LEU A 217 2.92 -23.75 27.87
CA LEU A 217 3.48 -25.01 27.40
C LEU A 217 4.53 -24.72 26.33
N THR A 218 5.81 -24.94 26.69
CA THR A 218 6.90 -24.88 25.72
C THR A 218 6.98 -26.21 25.00
N VAL A 219 6.94 -26.18 23.66
CA VAL A 219 7.10 -27.39 22.83
C VAL A 219 8.59 -27.75 22.82
N PRO A 220 9.00 -28.92 23.35
CA PRO A 220 10.38 -29.39 23.30
C PRO A 220 10.84 -29.64 21.86
N GLU A 221 12.15 -29.76 21.64
CA GLU A 221 12.66 -30.12 20.31
C GLU A 221 12.12 -31.48 19.84
N GLU A 222 11.95 -31.60 18.51
CA GLU A 222 11.32 -32.74 17.83
C GLU A 222 11.77 -34.14 18.32
N PRO A 223 13.06 -34.44 18.56
CA PRO A 223 13.46 -35.78 19.04
C PRO A 223 13.03 -36.07 20.48
N ASP A 224 12.97 -35.06 21.35
CA ASP A 224 12.55 -35.23 22.75
C ASP A 224 11.02 -35.26 22.87
N LEU A 225 10.30 -34.54 22.01
CA LEU A 225 8.85 -34.61 21.89
C LEU A 225 8.38 -36.03 21.51
N ILE A 226 9.04 -36.68 20.54
CA ILE A 226 8.70 -38.06 20.13
C ILE A 226 8.94 -39.06 21.27
N ARG A 227 10.02 -38.87 22.03
CA ARG A 227 10.34 -39.72 23.19
C ARG A 227 9.33 -39.53 24.32
N GLN A 228 8.93 -38.28 24.61
CA GLN A 228 7.92 -37.97 25.62
C GLN A 228 6.54 -38.52 25.22
N LEU A 229 6.10 -38.30 23.98
CA LEU A 229 4.86 -38.89 23.44
C LEU A 229 4.85 -40.41 23.57
N ALA A 230 5.95 -41.08 23.18
CA ALA A 230 6.08 -42.53 23.32
C ALA A 230 6.08 -42.99 24.78
N SER A 231 6.67 -42.21 25.70
CA SER A 231 6.67 -42.52 27.13
C SER A 231 5.30 -42.34 27.80
N GLU A 232 4.47 -41.43 27.28
CA GLU A 232 3.10 -41.19 27.73
C GLU A 232 2.06 -42.09 27.02
N GLY A 233 2.51 -43.01 26.15
CA GLY A 233 1.65 -43.96 25.44
C GLY A 233 0.83 -43.33 24.31
N LEU A 234 1.05 -42.05 24.00
CA LEU A 234 0.50 -41.39 22.82
C LEU A 234 1.38 -41.77 21.63
N GLN A 235 0.88 -42.66 20.76
CA GLN A 235 1.65 -43.07 19.59
C GLN A 235 2.02 -41.86 18.73
N ALA A 236 3.33 -41.60 18.62
CA ALA A 236 3.94 -40.55 17.80
C ALA A 236 3.68 -40.72 16.28
N THR A 237 2.80 -41.62 15.86
CA THR A 237 2.52 -41.94 14.47
C THR A 237 1.07 -42.38 14.26
N ALA A 238 0.10 -41.49 14.50
CA ALA A 238 -0.97 -41.32 13.53
C ALA A 238 -0.60 -40.14 12.63
N ALA A 239 0.62 -40.17 12.08
CA ALA A 239 0.91 -39.43 10.89
C ALA A 239 -0.10 -39.94 9.86
N GLU A 240 -1.14 -39.14 9.61
CA GLU A 240 -1.87 -39.19 8.35
C GLU A 240 -0.83 -39.49 7.29
N SER A 241 -0.93 -40.68 6.71
CA SER A 241 0.04 -41.16 5.74
C SER A 241 0.20 -40.03 4.75
N LEU A 242 1.34 -39.34 4.75
CA LEU A 242 1.65 -38.37 3.71
C LEU A 242 1.39 -39.13 2.43
N ALA A 243 0.33 -38.72 1.70
CA ALA A 243 -0.12 -39.40 0.50
C ALA A 243 1.14 -39.75 -0.29
N PRO A 244 1.36 -41.04 -0.61
CA PRO A 244 2.67 -41.53 -0.99
C PRO A 244 3.19 -40.61 -2.07
N ARG A 245 4.23 -39.81 -1.74
CA ARG A 245 4.86 -38.91 -2.71
C ARG A 245 5.19 -39.81 -3.87
N GLY A 246 4.46 -39.61 -4.97
CA GLY A 246 4.37 -40.55 -6.08
C GLY A 246 5.76 -41.04 -6.39
N ALA A 247 5.90 -42.37 -6.39
CA ALA A 247 7.15 -43.10 -6.52
C ALA A 247 8.15 -42.26 -7.31
N ALA A 248 9.17 -41.75 -6.62
CA ALA A 248 10.29 -41.10 -7.24
C ALA A 248 10.77 -42.07 -8.31
N THR A 249 10.42 -41.77 -9.56
CA THR A 249 10.76 -42.58 -10.70
C THR A 249 12.27 -42.55 -10.71
N LYS A 250 12.86 -43.65 -10.25
CA LYS A 250 14.28 -43.95 -10.45
C LYS A 250 14.50 -43.69 -11.94
N LYS A 251 15.13 -42.55 -12.25
CA LYS A 251 15.52 -42.21 -13.61
C LYS A 251 16.53 -43.26 -14.01
N LYS A 252 16.00 -44.30 -14.64
CA LYS A 252 16.68 -45.32 -15.43
C LYS A 252 17.83 -44.65 -16.15
N GLY A 253 19.04 -45.13 -15.88
CA GLY A 253 20.29 -44.59 -16.39
C GLY A 253 20.14 -44.20 -17.86
N LYS A 254 20.33 -42.92 -18.14
CA LYS A 254 20.37 -42.39 -19.49
C LYS A 254 21.64 -42.97 -20.11
N LYS A 255 21.46 -44.01 -20.93
CA LYS A 255 22.52 -44.59 -21.76
C LYS A 255 23.28 -43.46 -22.44
N ASN A 256 24.59 -43.41 -22.24
CA ASN A 256 25.52 -42.57 -22.98
C ASN A 256 25.34 -42.84 -24.47
N ALA A 257 24.66 -41.93 -25.17
CA ALA A 257 24.74 -41.81 -26.61
C ALA A 257 25.83 -40.77 -26.90
N PRO A 258 26.88 -41.09 -27.70
CA PRO A 258 27.95 -40.14 -27.97
C PRO A 258 27.38 -39.02 -28.83
N ARG A 259 27.18 -37.85 -28.21
CA ARG A 259 26.71 -36.65 -28.89
C ARG A 259 27.90 -36.03 -29.62
N GLN A 260 28.28 -36.60 -30.76
CA GLN A 260 29.18 -35.98 -31.71
C GLN A 260 28.46 -34.81 -32.37
N ARG A 261 28.34 -33.69 -31.64
CA ARG A 261 28.02 -32.41 -32.24
C ARG A 261 29.32 -31.84 -32.79
N GLN A 262 29.52 -31.97 -34.09
CA GLN A 262 30.56 -31.21 -34.78
C GLN A 262 30.24 -29.72 -34.63
N ALA A 263 30.98 -29.04 -33.77
CA ALA A 263 31.00 -27.59 -33.75
C ALA A 263 31.67 -27.13 -35.04
N ARG A 264 30.90 -26.47 -35.93
CA ARG A 264 31.45 -25.84 -37.13
C ARG A 264 32.33 -24.67 -36.70
N ILE A 265 33.63 -24.90 -36.61
CA ILE A 265 34.63 -23.87 -36.39
C ILE A 265 34.75 -23.08 -37.70
N THR A 266 34.28 -21.84 -37.71
CA THR A 266 34.31 -20.94 -38.88
C THR A 266 35.67 -20.23 -39.01
N ASN A 267 36.79 -20.96 -38.89
CA ASN A 267 38.13 -20.40 -39.05
C ASN A 267 38.52 -20.36 -40.54
N VAL A 268 37.97 -19.37 -41.25
CA VAL A 268 38.20 -19.17 -42.70
C VAL A 268 39.63 -18.67 -43.02
N HIS A 269 40.36 -18.13 -42.03
CA HIS A 269 41.74 -17.61 -42.23
C HIS A 269 42.86 -18.66 -42.14
N LEU A 270 42.57 -19.91 -41.76
CA LEU A 270 43.59 -20.98 -41.64
C LEU A 270 43.66 -21.91 -42.86
N LYS A 271 42.84 -21.65 -43.90
CA LYS A 271 42.86 -22.44 -45.14
C LYS A 271 44.11 -22.10 -45.96
N GLY A 272 45.11 -22.96 -45.89
CA GLY A 272 46.25 -22.95 -46.80
C GLY A 272 47.60 -23.22 -46.13
N GLN A 273 47.73 -23.01 -44.81
CA GLN A 273 49.00 -23.23 -44.10
C GLN A 273 49.03 -24.53 -43.29
N ILE A 274 47.89 -25.06 -42.85
CA ILE A 274 47.83 -26.23 -41.97
C ILE A 274 46.68 -27.13 -42.42
N ASP A 275 47.00 -28.37 -42.78
CA ASP A 275 46.01 -29.42 -43.06
C ASP A 275 45.49 -30.01 -41.74
N LEU A 276 44.29 -29.60 -41.35
CA LEU A 276 43.60 -30.00 -40.12
C LEU A 276 43.00 -31.42 -40.18
N SER A 277 43.20 -32.16 -41.28
CA SER A 277 42.76 -33.56 -41.38
C SER A 277 43.77 -34.57 -40.83
N ARG A 278 44.97 -34.11 -40.45
CA ARG A 278 46.02 -34.94 -39.84
C ARG A 278 46.43 -34.39 -38.48
N ASP A 279 46.44 -35.27 -37.47
CA ASP A 279 46.95 -34.94 -36.15
C ASP A 279 48.47 -34.72 -36.20
N TYR A 280 48.93 -33.63 -35.58
CA TYR A 280 50.35 -33.29 -35.49
C TYR A 280 51.08 -34.23 -34.53
N VAL A 281 52.03 -35.02 -35.05
CA VAL A 281 52.93 -35.85 -34.25
C VAL A 281 54.21 -35.05 -33.98
N PRO A 282 54.49 -34.64 -32.73
CA PRO A 282 55.77 -33.98 -32.42
C PRO A 282 56.92 -34.97 -32.64
N GLN A 283 57.90 -34.57 -33.45
CA GLN A 283 59.16 -35.30 -33.59
C GLN A 283 59.92 -35.18 -32.28
N GLY A 284 60.15 -36.32 -31.63
CA GLY A 284 60.75 -36.38 -30.30
C GLY A 284 62.14 -35.76 -30.24
N LYS A 285 62.37 -34.97 -29.18
CA LYS A 285 63.64 -34.79 -28.49
C LYS A 285 63.36 -34.44 -27.04
#